data_AF-A0A1Y3CH57-F1
#
_entry.id   AF-A0A1Y3CH57-F1
#
_cell.length_a   1.000
_cell.length_b   1.000
_cell.length_c   1.000
_cell.angle_alpha   90.00
_cell.angle_beta   90.00
_cell.angle_gamma   90.00
#
_symmetry.space_group_name_H-M   'P 1'
#
loop_
_entity.id
_entity.type
_entity.pdbx_description
1 polymer ?
#
loop_
_entity_poly.entity_id
_entity_poly.type
_entity_poly.pdbx_seq_one_letter_code
_entity_poly.pdbx_strand_id
1 'polypeptide(L)'
;MINDNHRPDTILIIGAGIAGLACAQKLQEAGENVIILEAKKRIGGRIHSIQEDCHIFDLGASWIHGIENNPIWEITQKNNIATTVFNYMDSSYYHTNGQILSEIEQQEFELYIRKVSQLLTESKHHSALEAINEIMSSLEYSETVFPEKQLKSLLLSFFERLANDPFATDLSQLSAHYEKYEGYFEGDEVIFPEGYIQVIESISKNLNIHTDIEILHITLKDDHIELIDQHNRRYLGSRVIVTVPLGVLKKDKIVFSPPLPAPYLNAIQDIGFGSFNKVFLEFEEPLPFDLDRTSTSISDFYWQDGHWFNLLNLTKIYNKPMYLMLFGGTQSEYIDHATDAEVWNFIYQGLNRTFSNIPNTPKNIIITRWGADQQSYGSFSFPTPLHTTELVKTLNQAIENRLFFTGEHCSLKYAGTVHGAYLNALEVSQKILDDTTQK
;
A
#
# COMPACT_ATOMS: atom_id res chain seq x y z
N MET A 1 35.41 -5.59 0.26
CA MET A 1 35.98 -4.44 -0.46
C MET A 1 35.37 -4.46 -1.85
N ILE A 2 34.47 -3.53 -2.13
CA ILE A 2 33.87 -3.37 -3.47
C ILE A 2 34.95 -2.69 -4.31
N ASN A 3 35.46 -3.39 -5.33
CA ASN A 3 36.46 -2.84 -6.23
C ASN A 3 35.83 -1.71 -7.07
N ASP A 4 36.57 -0.62 -7.25
CA ASP A 4 36.29 0.58 -8.07
C ASP A 4 36.07 0.32 -9.59
N ASN A 5 35.68 -0.89 -9.99
CA ASN A 5 35.54 -1.31 -11.39
C ASN A 5 34.07 -1.35 -11.86
N HIS A 6 33.25 -0.36 -11.49
CA HIS A 6 31.97 -0.21 -12.16
C HIS A 6 32.19 0.39 -13.56
N ARG A 7 31.80 -0.36 -14.59
CA ARG A 7 31.97 0.03 -15.99
C ARG A 7 30.91 1.05 -16.39
N PRO A 8 31.23 1.99 -17.30
CA PRO A 8 30.25 2.93 -17.87
C PRO A 8 29.00 2.27 -18.44
N ASP A 9 29.02 0.95 -18.72
CA ASP A 9 27.88 0.21 -19.31
C ASP A 9 26.91 -0.38 -18.28
N THR A 10 27.11 -0.13 -16.97
CA THR A 10 26.29 -0.75 -15.90
C THR A 10 25.02 0.06 -15.63
N ILE A 11 23.85 -0.57 -15.59
CA ILE A 11 22.61 0.05 -15.13
C ILE A 11 22.49 -0.14 -13.61
N LEU A 12 22.37 0.97 -12.89
CA LEU A 12 22.21 0.97 -11.43
C LEU A 12 20.73 1.09 -11.06
N ILE A 13 20.27 0.30 -10.11
CA ILE A 13 18.90 0.36 -9.58
C ILE A 13 18.96 0.69 -8.10
N ILE A 14 18.23 1.71 -7.66
CA ILE A 14 18.14 2.09 -6.25
C ILE A 14 16.84 1.53 -5.68
N GLY A 15 16.96 0.58 -4.77
CA GLY A 15 15.87 -0.15 -4.12
C GLY A 15 15.65 -1.56 -4.66
N ALA A 16 15.56 -2.54 -3.77
CA ALA A 16 15.26 -3.95 -4.04
C ALA A 16 13.83 -4.34 -3.62
N GLY A 17 12.89 -3.39 -3.79
CA GLY A 17 11.45 -3.70 -3.79
C GLY A 17 11.02 -4.38 -5.10
N ILE A 18 9.75 -4.75 -5.21
CA ILE A 18 9.22 -5.45 -6.40
C ILE A 18 9.52 -4.72 -7.72
N ALA A 19 9.46 -3.39 -7.74
CA ALA A 19 9.77 -2.59 -8.93
C ALA A 19 11.24 -2.73 -9.35
N GLY A 20 12.18 -2.55 -8.42
CA GLY A 20 13.61 -2.70 -8.70
C GLY A 20 14.00 -4.12 -9.11
N LEU A 21 13.40 -5.13 -8.47
CA LEU A 21 13.61 -6.54 -8.82
C LEU A 21 13.07 -6.89 -10.21
N ALA A 22 11.87 -6.41 -10.55
CA ALA A 22 11.28 -6.60 -11.88
C ALA A 22 12.10 -5.92 -12.98
N CYS A 23 12.58 -4.69 -12.71
CA CYS A 23 13.50 -4.00 -13.62
C CYS A 23 14.78 -4.80 -13.85
N ALA A 24 15.42 -5.24 -12.77
CA ALA A 24 16.66 -5.99 -12.86
C ALA A 24 16.48 -7.30 -13.63
N GLN A 25 15.43 -8.06 -13.33
CA GLN A 25 15.12 -9.30 -14.03
C GLN A 25 14.95 -9.06 -15.53
N LYS A 26 14.09 -8.12 -15.93
CA LYS A 26 13.81 -7.85 -17.36
C LYS A 26 15.05 -7.35 -18.12
N LEU A 27 15.83 -6.46 -17.52
CA LEU A 27 17.05 -5.92 -18.15
C LEU A 27 18.16 -6.98 -18.24
N GLN A 28 18.35 -7.80 -17.20
CA GLN A 28 19.33 -8.87 -17.19
C GLN A 28 18.96 -9.98 -18.20
N GLU A 29 17.67 -10.31 -18.35
CA GLU A 29 17.18 -11.24 -19.39
C GLU A 29 17.48 -10.74 -20.82
N ALA A 30 17.52 -9.41 -21.01
CA ALA A 30 17.92 -8.79 -22.27
C ALA A 30 19.45 -8.69 -22.45
N GLY A 31 20.24 -9.14 -21.47
CA GLY A 31 21.71 -9.16 -21.52
C GLY A 31 22.38 -7.91 -20.96
N GLU A 32 21.63 -6.99 -20.35
CA GLU A 32 22.19 -5.79 -19.71
C GLU A 32 22.93 -6.13 -18.41
N ASN A 33 23.97 -5.36 -18.10
CA ASN A 33 24.67 -5.47 -16.81
C ASN A 33 23.98 -4.62 -15.75
N VAL A 34 23.32 -5.26 -14.77
CA VAL A 34 22.50 -4.59 -13.76
C VAL A 34 23.03 -4.82 -12.35
N ILE A 35 22.99 -3.77 -11.52
CA ILE A 35 23.28 -3.85 -10.09
C ILE A 35 22.18 -3.16 -9.30
N ILE A 36 21.66 -3.83 -8.26
CA ILE A 36 20.68 -3.26 -7.33
C ILE A 36 21.37 -2.85 -6.03
N LEU A 37 21.11 -1.63 -5.57
CA LEU A 37 21.59 -1.07 -4.31
C LEU A 37 20.39 -0.83 -3.38
N GLU A 38 20.33 -1.55 -2.26
CA GLU A 38 19.22 -1.53 -1.32
C GLU A 38 19.66 -0.95 0.04
N ALA A 39 18.91 0.02 0.54
CA ALA A 39 19.22 0.72 1.79
C ALA A 39 19.08 -0.19 3.01
N LYS A 40 18.05 -1.04 3.05
CA LYS A 40 17.84 -1.98 4.16
C LYS A 40 18.82 -3.14 4.08
N LYS A 41 18.93 -3.87 5.19
CA LYS A 41 19.64 -5.16 5.27
C LYS A 41 18.86 -6.34 4.66
N ARG A 42 17.69 -6.07 4.09
CA ARG A 42 16.78 -7.04 3.49
C ARG A 42 16.21 -6.49 2.18
N ILE A 43 15.83 -7.38 1.29
CA ILE A 43 15.08 -7.05 0.07
C ILE A 43 13.56 -7.00 0.34
N GLY A 44 12.78 -6.69 -0.68
CA GLY A 44 11.31 -6.72 -0.68
C GLY A 44 10.64 -5.39 -0.36
N GLY A 45 11.34 -4.46 0.29
CA GLY A 45 10.81 -3.13 0.62
C GLY A 45 9.53 -3.22 1.47
N ARG A 46 8.41 -2.74 0.92
CA ARG A 46 7.06 -2.79 1.51
C ARG A 46 6.36 -4.14 1.37
N ILE A 47 6.99 -5.14 0.74
CA ILE A 47 6.61 -6.55 0.85
C ILE A 47 7.54 -7.15 1.90
N HIS A 48 7.03 -7.27 3.12
CA HIS A 48 7.82 -7.70 4.27
C HIS A 48 7.03 -8.67 5.11
N SER A 49 7.57 -9.88 5.24
CA SER A 49 7.09 -10.90 6.15
C SER A 49 8.09 -11.11 7.28
N ILE A 50 7.60 -11.42 8.47
CA ILE A 50 8.42 -11.90 9.59
C ILE A 50 7.94 -13.28 10.02
N GLN A 51 8.87 -14.09 10.53
CA GLN A 51 8.51 -15.34 11.19
C GLN A 51 8.52 -15.12 12.70
N GLU A 52 7.43 -15.52 13.35
CA GLU A 52 7.33 -15.58 14.81
C GLU A 52 6.72 -16.94 15.20
N ASP A 53 7.42 -17.67 16.06
CA ASP A 53 7.21 -19.10 16.30
C ASP A 53 7.19 -19.92 15.00
N CYS A 54 6.09 -20.63 14.74
CA CYS A 54 5.85 -21.43 13.55
C CYS A 54 4.99 -20.71 12.49
N HIS A 55 4.77 -19.40 12.64
CA HIS A 55 3.87 -18.62 11.79
C HIS A 55 4.61 -17.48 11.08
N ILE A 56 4.09 -17.11 9.91
CA ILE A 56 4.60 -15.99 9.10
C ILE A 56 3.55 -14.88 9.07
N PHE A 57 3.99 -13.64 9.30
CA PHE A 57 3.15 -12.45 9.33
C PHE A 57 3.58 -11.47 8.25
N ASP A 58 2.68 -11.18 7.31
CA ASP A 58 2.89 -10.16 6.29
C ASP A 58 2.61 -8.76 6.86
N LEU A 59 3.68 -8.09 7.29
CA LEU A 59 3.66 -6.74 7.85
C LEU A 59 3.38 -5.67 6.78
N GLY A 60 3.70 -5.95 5.53
CA GLY A 60 3.51 -5.07 4.40
C GLY A 60 2.30 -5.46 3.55
N ALA A 61 2.46 -5.54 2.24
CA ALA A 61 1.45 -6.16 1.38
C ALA A 61 1.15 -7.61 1.83
N SER A 62 -0.13 -8.03 1.78
CA SER A 62 -0.52 -9.43 2.02
C SER A 62 -1.50 -10.00 0.99
N TRP A 63 -2.07 -9.17 0.12
CA TRP A 63 -3.08 -9.57 -0.86
C TRP A 63 -2.57 -9.47 -2.29
N ILE A 64 -2.97 -10.43 -3.12
CA ILE A 64 -3.18 -10.21 -4.55
C ILE A 64 -4.65 -9.83 -4.73
N HIS A 65 -4.90 -8.60 -5.16
CA HIS A 65 -6.25 -8.10 -5.48
C HIS A 65 -6.63 -8.48 -6.91
N GLY A 66 -7.48 -9.51 -7.03
CA GLY A 66 -7.90 -10.14 -8.27
C GLY A 66 -6.81 -10.99 -8.92
N ILE A 67 -7.10 -12.27 -9.15
CA ILE A 67 -6.18 -13.23 -9.78
C ILE A 67 -6.28 -13.30 -11.30
N GLU A 68 -7.33 -12.75 -11.92
CA GLU A 68 -7.52 -12.83 -13.37
C GLU A 68 -6.56 -11.89 -14.12
N ASN A 69 -5.67 -12.44 -14.93
CA ASN A 69 -4.64 -11.71 -15.69
C ASN A 69 -3.67 -10.89 -14.81
N ASN A 70 -3.58 -11.21 -13.52
CA ASN A 70 -2.68 -10.52 -12.61
C ASN A 70 -1.26 -11.10 -12.73
N PRO A 71 -0.24 -10.28 -13.09
CA PRO A 71 1.12 -10.79 -13.29
C PRO A 71 1.74 -11.36 -12.01
N ILE A 72 1.31 -10.90 -10.84
CA ILE A 72 1.82 -11.44 -9.58
C ILE A 72 1.26 -12.85 -9.35
N TRP A 73 0.00 -13.09 -9.73
CA TRP A 73 -0.59 -14.43 -9.71
C TRP A 73 0.12 -15.40 -10.67
N GLU A 74 0.54 -14.92 -11.84
CA GLU A 74 1.34 -15.76 -12.76
C GLU A 74 2.69 -16.16 -12.12
N ILE A 75 3.33 -15.25 -11.37
CA ILE A 75 4.57 -15.54 -10.64
C ILE A 75 4.32 -16.57 -9.54
N THR A 76 3.23 -16.44 -8.76
CA THR A 76 2.91 -17.41 -7.70
C THR A 76 2.72 -18.81 -8.28
N GLN A 77 1.93 -18.92 -9.36
CA GLN A 77 1.66 -20.20 -10.01
C GLN A 77 2.90 -20.82 -10.62
N LYS A 78 3.73 -20.04 -11.31
CA LYS A 78 4.98 -20.53 -11.91
C LYS A 78 5.97 -21.07 -10.86
N ASN A 79 5.94 -20.53 -9.65
CA ASN A 79 6.86 -20.91 -8.57
C ASN A 79 6.21 -21.86 -7.55
N ASN A 80 4.98 -22.33 -7.78
CA ASN A 80 4.21 -23.18 -6.85
C ASN A 80 4.10 -22.58 -5.44
N ILE A 81 3.92 -21.26 -5.35
CA ILE A 81 3.71 -20.56 -4.07
C ILE A 81 2.28 -20.82 -3.60
N ALA A 82 2.12 -21.35 -2.39
CA ALA A 82 0.82 -21.63 -1.81
C ALA A 82 0.07 -20.34 -1.48
N THR A 83 -1.21 -20.27 -1.84
CA THR A 83 -2.11 -19.18 -1.49
C THR A 83 -3.44 -19.70 -0.96
N THR A 84 -4.24 -18.80 -0.38
CA THR A 84 -5.61 -19.12 0.06
C THR A 84 -6.52 -17.97 -0.32
N VAL A 85 -7.72 -18.29 -0.81
CA VAL A 85 -8.76 -17.30 -1.13
C VAL A 85 -9.18 -16.59 0.14
N PHE A 86 -9.13 -15.27 0.09
CA PHE A 86 -9.46 -14.37 1.18
C PHE A 86 -10.03 -13.09 0.56
N ASN A 87 -11.30 -13.15 0.17
CA ASN A 87 -12.02 -12.04 -0.45
C ASN A 87 -12.33 -11.00 0.62
N TYR A 88 -11.62 -9.88 0.57
CA TYR A 88 -11.71 -8.80 1.54
C TYR A 88 -13.07 -8.10 1.50
N MET A 89 -13.69 -8.08 0.32
CA MET A 89 -14.97 -7.42 0.05
C MET A 89 -16.19 -8.16 0.63
N ASP A 90 -16.05 -9.40 1.10
CA ASP A 90 -17.11 -10.16 1.76
C ASP A 90 -17.29 -9.69 3.21
N SER A 91 -17.92 -8.52 3.34
CA SER A 91 -17.95 -7.74 4.58
C SER A 91 -19.28 -7.87 5.34
N SER A 92 -19.20 -7.94 6.66
CA SER A 92 -20.36 -7.83 7.56
C SER A 92 -20.31 -6.53 8.35
N TYR A 93 -21.46 -5.86 8.50
CA TYR A 93 -21.58 -4.59 9.21
C TYR A 93 -22.31 -4.77 10.54
N TYR A 94 -21.80 -4.17 11.60
CA TYR A 94 -22.30 -4.30 12.95
C TYR A 94 -22.57 -2.94 13.60
N HIS A 95 -23.62 -2.88 14.40
CA HIS A 95 -23.96 -1.77 15.27
C HIS A 95 -22.96 -1.60 16.42
N THR A 96 -23.03 -0.46 17.10
CA THR A 96 -22.21 -0.11 18.27
C THR A 96 -22.33 -1.08 19.45
N ASN A 97 -23.39 -1.88 19.52
CA ASN A 97 -23.59 -2.88 20.56
C ASN A 97 -23.09 -4.28 20.14
N GLY A 98 -22.42 -4.39 19.00
CA GLY A 98 -21.91 -5.65 18.44
C GLY A 98 -22.96 -6.50 17.73
N GLN A 99 -24.20 -6.04 17.56
CA GLN A 99 -25.22 -6.75 16.78
C GLN A 99 -25.04 -6.48 15.29
N ILE A 100 -25.16 -7.53 14.46
CA ILE A 100 -25.14 -7.39 13.00
C ILE A 100 -26.29 -6.51 12.52
N LEU A 101 -26.06 -5.71 11.48
CA LEU A 101 -27.15 -5.01 10.78
C LEU A 101 -28.15 -6.04 10.26
N SER A 102 -29.44 -5.77 10.43
CA SER A 102 -30.49 -6.58 9.81
C SER A 102 -30.41 -6.49 8.28
N GLU A 103 -30.98 -7.46 7.58
CA GLU A 103 -30.98 -7.49 6.11
C GLU A 103 -31.54 -6.19 5.49
N ILE A 104 -32.59 -5.62 6.09
CA ILE A 104 -33.21 -4.38 5.62
C ILE A 104 -32.30 -3.17 5.88
N GLU A 105 -31.67 -3.10 7.05
CA GLU A 105 -30.69 -2.05 7.38
C GLU A 105 -29.48 -2.09 6.43
N GLN A 106 -28.96 -3.29 6.15
CA GLN A 106 -27.85 -3.46 5.22
C GLN A 106 -28.24 -3.06 3.80
N GLN A 107 -29.39 -3.51 3.30
CA GLN A 107 -29.89 -3.13 1.97
C GLN A 107 -30.08 -1.61 1.84
N GLU A 108 -30.61 -0.95 2.86
CA GLU A 108 -30.71 0.50 2.92
C GLU A 108 -29.34 1.17 2.89
N PHE A 109 -28.43 0.74 3.75
CA PHE A 109 -27.10 1.33 3.86
C PHE A 109 -26.34 1.24 2.54
N GLU A 110 -26.32 0.06 1.92
CA GLU A 110 -25.70 -0.18 0.62
C GLU A 110 -26.38 0.58 -0.52
N LEU A 111 -27.70 0.78 -0.46
CA LEU A 111 -28.42 1.62 -1.43
C LEU A 111 -27.89 3.05 -1.41
N TYR A 112 -27.71 3.63 -0.22
CA TYR A 112 -27.21 5.00 -0.12
C TYR A 112 -25.71 5.10 -0.42
N ILE A 113 -24.91 4.09 -0.09
CA ILE A 113 -23.51 4.01 -0.56
C ILE A 113 -23.49 4.08 -2.10
N ARG A 114 -24.27 3.24 -2.79
CA ARG A 114 -24.34 3.24 -4.25
C ARG A 114 -24.81 4.59 -4.82
N LYS A 115 -25.83 5.22 -4.22
CA LYS A 115 -26.29 6.55 -4.64
C LYS A 115 -25.19 7.61 -4.51
N VAL A 116 -24.49 7.64 -3.38
CA VAL A 116 -23.41 8.60 -3.15
C VAL A 116 -22.25 8.35 -4.11
N SER A 117 -21.78 7.11 -4.26
CA SER A 117 -20.72 6.75 -5.21
C SER A 117 -21.08 7.13 -6.64
N GLN A 118 -22.32 6.84 -7.08
CA GLN A 118 -22.77 7.22 -8.43
C GLN A 118 -22.70 8.74 -8.66
N LEU A 119 -23.22 9.54 -7.73
CA LEU A 119 -23.21 11.00 -7.85
C LEU A 119 -21.78 11.58 -7.70
N LEU A 120 -20.91 10.92 -6.96
CA LEU A 120 -19.52 11.33 -6.79
C LEU A 120 -18.77 11.34 -8.12
N THR A 121 -19.07 10.41 -9.04
CA THR A 121 -18.47 10.36 -10.39
C THR A 121 -18.74 11.62 -11.22
N GLU A 122 -19.84 12.33 -10.94
CA GLU A 122 -20.28 13.54 -11.62
C GLU A 122 -19.89 14.82 -10.88
N SER A 123 -19.29 14.70 -9.69
CA SER A 123 -18.89 15.82 -8.85
C SER A 123 -17.89 16.74 -9.56
N LYS A 124 -17.96 18.04 -9.26
CA LYS A 124 -16.98 19.04 -9.71
C LYS A 124 -16.01 19.46 -8.62
N HIS A 125 -16.18 18.91 -7.41
CA HIS A 125 -15.27 19.17 -6.30
C HIS A 125 -13.94 18.49 -6.53
N HIS A 126 -12.90 19.07 -5.93
CA HIS A 126 -11.59 18.44 -5.91
C HIS A 126 -11.47 17.45 -4.73
N SER A 127 -12.02 17.79 -3.56
CA SER A 127 -11.98 16.95 -2.35
C SER A 127 -13.18 16.00 -2.29
N ALA A 128 -12.93 14.74 -1.93
CA ALA A 128 -13.96 13.74 -1.71
C ALA A 128 -14.88 14.13 -0.54
N LEU A 129 -14.33 14.65 0.55
CA LEU A 129 -15.11 15.09 1.71
C LEU A 129 -16.13 16.19 1.35
N GLU A 130 -15.69 17.19 0.59
CA GLU A 130 -16.58 18.28 0.15
C GLU A 130 -17.70 17.75 -0.75
N ALA A 131 -17.34 16.91 -1.72
CA ALA A 131 -18.29 16.27 -2.62
C ALA A 131 -19.34 15.43 -1.88
N ILE A 132 -18.89 14.55 -0.99
CA ILE A 132 -19.77 13.62 -0.26
C ILE A 132 -20.72 14.39 0.66
N ASN A 133 -20.25 15.43 1.34
CA ASN A 133 -21.11 16.27 2.18
C ASN A 133 -22.19 17.00 1.36
N GLU A 134 -21.84 17.55 0.19
CA GLU A 134 -22.82 18.17 -0.70
C GLU A 134 -23.85 17.16 -1.20
N ILE A 135 -23.38 16.00 -1.68
CA ILE A 135 -24.24 14.93 -2.19
C ILE A 135 -25.21 14.47 -1.10
N MET A 136 -24.71 14.13 0.09
CA MET A 136 -25.55 13.71 1.22
C MET A 136 -26.53 14.80 1.68
N SER A 137 -26.22 16.08 1.47
CA SER A 137 -27.13 17.18 1.80
C SER A 137 -28.25 17.36 0.75
N SER A 138 -28.02 16.92 -0.48
CA SER A 138 -28.98 17.01 -1.59
C SER A 138 -29.85 15.77 -1.78
N LEU A 139 -29.46 14.63 -1.21
CA LEU A 139 -30.24 13.39 -1.27
C LEU A 139 -31.54 13.50 -0.45
N GLU A 140 -32.61 12.91 -0.99
CA GLU A 140 -33.86 12.70 -0.27
C GLU A 140 -33.81 11.38 0.52
N TYR A 141 -34.18 11.46 1.80
CA TYR A 141 -34.25 10.33 2.72
C TYR A 141 -35.71 10.09 3.12
N SER A 142 -36.40 9.23 2.38
CA SER A 142 -37.81 8.87 2.63
C SER A 142 -37.94 7.39 2.98
N GLU A 143 -38.82 7.08 3.94
CA GLU A 143 -39.13 5.69 4.34
C GLU A 143 -37.89 4.91 4.84
N THR A 144 -36.94 5.61 5.46
CA THR A 144 -35.69 4.99 5.92
C THR A 144 -35.87 4.19 7.21
N VAL A 145 -35.12 3.08 7.34
CA VAL A 145 -35.10 2.28 8.57
C VAL A 145 -34.23 2.99 9.62
N PHE A 146 -33.08 3.50 9.21
CA PHE A 146 -32.26 4.37 10.03
C PHE A 146 -32.88 5.76 10.15
N PRO A 147 -32.84 6.39 11.34
CA PRO A 147 -33.02 7.83 11.46
C PRO A 147 -32.03 8.56 10.52
N GLU A 148 -32.49 9.56 9.77
CA GLU A 148 -31.69 10.25 8.75
C GLU A 148 -30.31 10.69 9.26
N LYS A 149 -30.25 11.27 10.46
CA LYS A 149 -29.00 11.70 11.09
C LYS A 149 -28.02 10.54 11.31
N GLN A 150 -28.52 9.38 11.74
CA GLN A 150 -27.72 8.18 11.95
C GLN A 150 -27.23 7.63 10.60
N LEU A 151 -28.10 7.53 9.61
CA LEU A 151 -27.74 7.09 8.25
C LEU A 151 -26.65 7.98 7.64
N LYS A 152 -26.77 9.31 7.77
CA LYS A 152 -25.74 10.24 7.32
C LYS A 152 -24.41 9.99 8.04
N SER A 153 -24.43 9.76 9.35
CA SER A 153 -23.21 9.43 10.10
C SER A 153 -22.58 8.10 9.67
N LEU A 154 -23.40 7.07 9.39
CA LEU A 154 -22.93 5.77 8.88
C LEU A 154 -22.26 5.92 7.51
N LEU A 155 -22.88 6.69 6.61
CA LEU A 155 -22.35 6.95 5.26
C LEU A 155 -21.04 7.73 5.31
N LEU A 156 -20.98 8.85 6.03
CA LEU A 156 -19.75 9.64 6.12
C LEU A 156 -18.59 8.81 6.69
N SER A 157 -18.84 8.06 7.75
CA SER A 157 -17.82 7.19 8.35
C SER A 157 -17.41 6.04 7.41
N PHE A 158 -18.32 5.53 6.57
CA PHE A 158 -17.97 4.51 5.57
C PHE A 158 -17.02 5.06 4.52
N PHE A 159 -17.28 6.27 4.02
CA PHE A 159 -16.38 6.91 3.07
C PHE A 159 -15.05 7.32 3.70
N GLU A 160 -15.04 7.72 4.98
CA GLU A 160 -13.79 7.93 5.73
C GLU A 160 -12.96 6.65 5.80
N ARG A 161 -13.59 5.52 6.15
CA ARG A 161 -12.95 4.20 6.11
C ARG A 161 -12.42 3.86 4.71
N LEU A 162 -13.18 4.17 3.65
CA LEU A 162 -12.74 3.98 2.28
C LEU A 162 -11.54 4.86 1.93
N ALA A 163 -11.39 6.05 2.50
CA ALA A 163 -10.15 6.81 2.36
C ALA A 163 -9.00 6.19 3.16
N ASN A 164 -9.27 5.70 4.37
CA ASN A 164 -8.25 5.16 5.25
C ASN A 164 -7.65 3.86 4.69
N ASP A 165 -8.48 2.97 4.14
CA ASP A 165 -8.06 1.60 3.85
C ASP A 165 -7.37 1.45 2.48
N PRO A 166 -8.07 1.55 1.33
CA PRO A 166 -7.42 1.44 0.02
C PRO A 166 -6.54 2.63 -0.36
N PHE A 167 -6.62 3.78 0.34
CA PHE A 167 -5.84 4.98 0.01
C PHE A 167 -4.92 5.49 1.12
N ALA A 168 -4.89 4.85 2.30
CA ALA A 168 -3.99 5.20 3.40
C ALA A 168 -4.07 6.69 3.84
N THR A 169 -5.22 7.34 3.65
CA THR A 169 -5.38 8.79 3.87
C THR A 169 -6.73 9.12 4.51
N ASP A 170 -6.97 10.38 4.84
CA ASP A 170 -8.26 10.84 5.34
C ASP A 170 -9.12 11.38 4.19
N LEU A 171 -10.45 11.35 4.35
CA LEU A 171 -11.39 11.71 3.28
C LEU A 171 -11.21 13.16 2.79
N SER A 172 -10.73 14.04 3.69
CA SER A 172 -10.43 15.44 3.35
C SER A 172 -9.27 15.59 2.36
N GLN A 173 -8.32 14.66 2.37
CA GLN A 173 -7.12 14.65 1.54
C GLN A 173 -7.28 13.79 0.28
N LEU A 174 -8.41 13.10 0.11
CA LEU A 174 -8.66 12.25 -1.04
C LEU A 174 -9.34 13.05 -2.17
N SER A 175 -8.96 12.79 -3.42
CA SER A 175 -9.61 13.36 -4.60
C SER A 175 -11.06 12.89 -4.70
N ALA A 176 -12.01 13.77 -5.06
CA ALA A 176 -13.38 13.35 -5.39
C ALA A 176 -13.46 12.39 -6.60
N HIS A 177 -12.37 12.22 -7.34
CA HIS A 177 -12.27 11.34 -8.49
C HIS A 177 -11.37 10.12 -8.23
N TYR A 178 -11.22 9.70 -6.98
CA TYR A 178 -10.34 8.59 -6.59
C TYR A 178 -10.61 7.29 -7.36
N GLU A 179 -11.87 7.01 -7.72
CA GLU A 179 -12.27 5.80 -8.47
C GLU A 179 -11.59 5.69 -9.84
N LYS A 180 -11.11 6.80 -10.42
CA LYS A 180 -10.34 6.78 -11.69
C LYS A 180 -8.92 6.23 -11.53
N TYR A 181 -8.44 6.15 -10.29
CA TYR A 181 -7.08 5.78 -9.92
C TYR A 181 -7.04 4.50 -9.07
N GLU A 182 -8.21 4.03 -8.63
CA GLU A 182 -8.40 2.71 -8.05
C GLU A 182 -8.38 1.68 -9.18
N GLY A 183 -7.49 0.70 -9.07
CA GLY A 183 -7.45 -0.41 -10.01
C GLY A 183 -6.99 -1.67 -9.32
N TYR A 184 -7.87 -2.65 -9.36
CA TYR A 184 -7.56 -4.04 -9.06
C TYR A 184 -7.84 -4.88 -10.32
N PHE A 185 -7.30 -6.09 -10.32
CA PHE A 185 -7.71 -7.08 -11.31
C PHE A 185 -9.02 -7.73 -10.86
N GLU A 186 -9.66 -8.46 -11.77
CA GLU A 186 -10.88 -9.21 -11.47
C GLU A 186 -10.55 -10.57 -10.84
N GLY A 187 -11.57 -11.24 -10.31
CA GLY A 187 -11.49 -12.56 -9.71
C GLY A 187 -11.17 -12.55 -8.22
N ASP A 188 -10.97 -13.74 -7.65
CA ASP A 188 -10.71 -13.91 -6.22
C ASP A 188 -9.48 -13.13 -5.76
N GLU A 189 -9.53 -12.68 -4.50
CA GLU A 189 -8.39 -12.15 -3.79
C GLU A 189 -7.73 -13.26 -2.98
N VAL A 190 -6.40 -13.29 -2.95
CA VAL A 190 -5.65 -14.34 -2.26
C VAL A 190 -4.56 -13.78 -1.37
N ILE A 191 -4.31 -14.50 -0.28
CA ILE A 191 -3.23 -14.24 0.68
C ILE A 191 -2.21 -15.38 0.70
N PHE A 192 -1.12 -15.18 1.44
CA PHE A 192 0.03 -16.09 1.50
C PHE A 192 0.20 -16.68 2.91
N PRO A 193 -0.25 -17.92 3.16
CA PRO A 193 -0.05 -18.58 4.45
C PRO A 193 1.43 -18.68 4.88
N GLU A 194 2.34 -18.75 3.90
CA GLU A 194 3.79 -18.80 4.11
C GLU A 194 4.49 -17.45 3.78
N GLY A 195 3.71 -16.37 3.68
CA GLY A 195 4.19 -14.99 3.49
C GLY A 195 4.41 -14.56 2.04
N TYR A 196 3.98 -13.34 1.73
CA TYR A 196 4.12 -12.73 0.41
C TYR A 196 5.61 -12.53 0.01
N ILE A 197 6.53 -12.57 0.97
CA ILE A 197 7.97 -12.56 0.70
C ILE A 197 8.41 -13.66 -0.28
N GLN A 198 7.69 -14.78 -0.38
CA GLN A 198 7.99 -15.86 -1.34
C GLN A 198 8.01 -15.37 -2.80
N VAL A 199 7.22 -14.34 -3.14
CA VAL A 199 7.24 -13.70 -4.47
C VAL A 199 8.54 -12.92 -4.68
N ILE A 200 8.99 -12.18 -3.66
CA ILE A 200 10.26 -11.45 -3.68
C ILE A 200 11.43 -12.43 -3.83
N GLU A 201 11.44 -13.49 -3.04
CA GLU A 201 12.47 -14.54 -3.10
C GLU A 201 12.53 -15.18 -4.49
N SER A 202 11.37 -15.45 -5.10
CA SER A 202 11.28 -16.04 -6.44
C SER A 202 11.86 -15.15 -7.54
N ILE A 203 11.58 -13.85 -7.52
CA ILE A 203 12.05 -12.90 -8.55
C ILE A 203 13.52 -12.53 -8.32
N SER A 204 13.98 -12.50 -7.08
CA SER A 204 15.35 -12.10 -6.73
C SER A 204 16.44 -13.10 -7.12
N LYS A 205 16.08 -14.32 -7.54
CA LYS A 205 17.02 -15.39 -7.89
C LYS A 205 17.97 -14.94 -9.00
N ASN A 206 19.27 -15.09 -8.76
CA ASN A 206 20.35 -14.78 -9.71
C ASN A 206 20.48 -13.29 -10.10
N LEU A 207 19.91 -12.38 -9.31
CA LEU A 207 20.13 -10.94 -9.47
C LEU A 207 21.34 -10.48 -8.65
N ASN A 208 22.05 -9.47 -9.14
CA ASN A 208 23.16 -8.86 -8.40
C ASN A 208 22.63 -7.77 -7.46
N ILE A 209 22.43 -8.12 -6.19
CA ILE A 209 21.83 -7.25 -5.17
C ILE A 209 22.83 -6.99 -4.05
N HIS A 210 23.02 -5.74 -3.70
CA HIS A 210 23.80 -5.30 -2.54
C HIS A 210 22.92 -4.55 -1.54
N THR A 211 22.80 -5.09 -0.33
CA THR A 211 22.05 -4.50 0.78
C THR A 211 22.95 -3.63 1.67
N ASP A 212 22.33 -2.86 2.57
CA ASP A 212 23.01 -1.92 3.48
C ASP A 212 23.76 -0.80 2.72
N ILE A 213 23.16 -0.34 1.61
CA ILE A 213 23.67 0.75 0.76
C ILE A 213 22.54 1.77 0.54
N GLU A 214 22.55 2.83 1.32
CA GLU A 214 21.63 3.95 1.22
C GLU A 214 22.24 5.03 0.34
N ILE A 215 21.69 5.22 -0.86
CA ILE A 215 22.13 6.26 -1.78
C ILE A 215 21.59 7.62 -1.33
N LEU A 216 22.50 8.57 -1.11
CA LEU A 216 22.19 9.94 -0.67
C LEU A 216 22.38 10.98 -1.76
N HIS A 217 23.22 10.71 -2.77
CA HIS A 217 23.44 11.63 -3.89
C HIS A 217 23.38 10.91 -5.23
N ILE A 218 22.72 11.55 -6.20
CA ILE A 218 22.65 11.12 -7.60
C ILE A 218 23.15 12.27 -8.47
N THR A 219 24.24 12.06 -9.18
CA THR A 219 24.84 13.05 -10.06
C THR A 219 24.84 12.59 -11.51
N LEU A 220 24.18 13.36 -12.39
CA LEU A 220 24.29 13.24 -13.84
C LEU A 220 25.61 13.91 -14.27
N LYS A 221 26.55 13.13 -14.83
CA LYS A 221 27.77 13.66 -15.49
C LYS A 221 27.54 13.74 -17.00
N ASP A 222 28.55 14.09 -17.79
CA ASP A 222 28.39 14.19 -19.25
C ASP A 222 28.22 12.81 -19.92
N ASP A 223 28.89 11.77 -19.39
CA ASP A 223 28.95 10.43 -20.00
C ASP A 223 28.47 9.29 -19.09
N HIS A 224 28.21 9.54 -17.80
CA HIS A 224 27.77 8.52 -16.84
C HIS A 224 26.93 9.11 -15.69
N ILE A 225 26.41 8.22 -14.84
CA ILE A 225 25.81 8.52 -13.54
C ILE A 225 26.79 8.19 -12.43
N GLU A 226 26.86 9.06 -11.42
CA GLU A 226 27.56 8.82 -10.17
C GLU A 226 26.58 8.80 -9.00
N LEU A 227 26.59 7.72 -8.21
CA LEU A 227 25.85 7.62 -6.95
C LEU A 227 26.83 7.64 -5.78
N ILE A 228 26.43 8.30 -4.69
CA ILE A 228 27.18 8.32 -3.43
C ILE A 228 26.28 7.82 -2.31
N ASP A 229 26.79 6.89 -1.52
CA ASP A 229 26.06 6.29 -0.41
C ASP A 229 26.33 6.96 0.95
N GLN A 230 25.69 6.45 2.01
CA GLN A 230 25.82 6.90 3.39
C GLN A 230 27.24 6.78 3.98
N HIS A 231 28.15 6.09 3.30
CA HIS A 231 29.54 5.92 3.69
C HIS A 231 30.52 6.62 2.74
N ASN A 232 30.03 7.52 1.87
CA ASN A 232 30.80 8.20 0.81
C ASN A 232 31.44 7.24 -0.21
N ARG A 233 30.92 6.03 -0.37
CA ARG A 233 31.33 5.10 -1.44
C ARG A 233 30.68 5.54 -2.75
N ARG A 234 31.42 5.40 -3.85
CA ARG A 234 31.01 5.83 -5.18
C ARG A 234 30.62 4.64 -6.05
N TYR A 235 29.52 4.80 -6.79
CA TYR A 235 29.03 3.82 -7.75
C TYR A 235 28.80 4.52 -9.09
N LEU A 236 29.34 3.95 -10.17
CA LEU A 236 29.27 4.54 -11.52
C LEU A 236 28.41 3.65 -12.42
N GLY A 237 27.63 4.26 -13.32
CA GLY A 237 26.79 3.52 -14.27
C GLY A 237 26.40 4.32 -15.49
N SER A 238 25.91 3.66 -16.54
CA SER A 238 25.35 4.29 -17.75
C SER A 238 24.05 5.02 -17.44
N ARG A 239 23.22 4.39 -16.62
CA ARG A 239 21.87 4.81 -16.27
C ARG A 239 21.57 4.46 -14.81
N VAL A 240 20.62 5.16 -14.23
CA VAL A 240 20.05 4.89 -12.91
C VAL A 240 18.54 4.79 -12.97
N ILE A 241 18.00 3.77 -12.32
CA ILE A 241 16.56 3.58 -12.11
C ILE A 241 16.28 3.76 -10.62
N VAL A 242 15.53 4.81 -10.29
CA VAL A 242 15.15 5.17 -8.93
C VAL A 242 13.82 4.49 -8.61
N THR A 243 13.82 3.56 -7.66
CA THR A 243 12.63 2.79 -7.26
C THR A 243 12.25 3.01 -5.79
N VAL A 244 12.84 4.03 -5.17
CA VAL A 244 12.55 4.37 -3.77
C VAL A 244 11.09 4.78 -3.59
N PRO A 245 10.48 4.53 -2.42
CA PRO A 245 9.12 4.97 -2.14
C PRO A 245 8.96 6.49 -2.30
N LEU A 246 7.76 6.93 -2.71
CA LEU A 246 7.46 8.36 -2.88
C LEU A 246 7.68 9.14 -1.57
N GLY A 247 7.42 8.54 -0.40
CA GLY A 247 7.73 9.14 0.89
C GLY A 247 9.21 9.48 1.09
N VAL A 248 10.15 8.69 0.55
CA VAL A 248 11.59 8.99 0.57
C VAL A 248 11.91 10.21 -0.29
N LEU A 249 11.28 10.32 -1.47
CA LEU A 249 11.43 11.48 -2.36
C LEU A 249 10.86 12.75 -1.71
N LYS A 250 9.68 12.67 -1.08
CA LYS A 250 9.03 13.80 -0.36
C LYS A 250 9.81 14.28 0.87
N LYS A 251 10.68 13.45 1.44
CA LYS A 251 11.53 13.82 2.59
C LYS A 251 12.89 14.38 2.17
N ASP A 252 13.10 14.60 0.87
CA ASP A 252 14.33 15.15 0.28
C ASP A 252 15.59 14.43 0.75
N LYS A 253 15.51 13.10 0.91
CA LYS A 253 16.64 12.27 1.41
C LYS A 253 17.73 12.03 0.38
N ILE A 254 17.40 12.21 -0.90
CA ILE A 254 18.31 12.02 -2.02
C ILE A 254 18.53 13.36 -2.71
N VAL A 255 19.79 13.77 -2.78
CA VAL A 255 20.19 15.00 -3.47
C VAL A 255 20.46 14.68 -4.94
N PHE A 256 19.74 15.35 -5.84
CA PHE A 256 19.95 15.26 -7.28
C PHE A 256 20.84 16.42 -7.76
N SER A 257 21.84 16.09 -8.60
CA SER A 257 22.72 17.07 -9.23
C SER A 257 22.81 16.82 -10.75
N PRO A 258 22.27 17.70 -11.61
CA PRO A 258 21.52 18.91 -11.28
C PRO A 258 20.22 18.59 -10.50
N PRO A 259 19.64 19.59 -9.80
CA PRO A 259 18.35 19.42 -9.15
C PRO A 259 17.27 18.95 -10.13
N LEU A 260 16.30 18.18 -9.64
CA LEU A 260 15.17 17.75 -10.46
C LEU A 260 14.43 18.96 -11.06
N PRO A 261 13.99 18.89 -12.33
CA PRO A 261 13.18 19.96 -12.91
C PRO A 261 11.88 20.19 -12.14
N ALA A 262 11.39 21.43 -12.12
CA ALA A 262 10.19 21.82 -11.37
C ALA A 262 8.96 20.90 -11.60
N PRO A 263 8.66 20.40 -12.81
CA PRO A 263 7.56 19.46 -13.01
C PRO A 263 7.68 18.17 -12.19
N TYR A 264 8.90 17.63 -12.00
CA TYR A 264 9.12 16.43 -11.19
C TYR A 264 8.93 16.73 -9.70
N LEU A 265 9.42 17.89 -9.23
CA LEU A 265 9.23 18.32 -7.85
C LEU A 265 7.74 18.51 -7.52
N ASN A 266 6.98 19.14 -8.43
CA ASN A 266 5.53 19.29 -8.29
C ASN A 266 4.84 17.91 -8.26
N ALA A 267 5.21 16.98 -9.15
CA ALA A 267 4.65 15.63 -9.12
C ALA A 267 4.95 14.87 -7.83
N ILE A 268 6.19 14.96 -7.32
CA ILE A 268 6.57 14.38 -6.03
C ILE A 268 5.74 14.99 -4.89
N GLN A 269 5.47 16.30 -4.94
CA GLN A 269 4.73 16.99 -3.89
C GLN A 269 3.21 16.73 -3.95
N ASP A 270 2.62 16.74 -5.14
CA ASP A 270 1.17 16.76 -5.32
C ASP A 270 0.55 15.35 -5.38
N ILE A 271 1.32 14.31 -5.69
CA ILE A 271 0.87 12.92 -5.49
C ILE A 271 0.85 12.62 -3.99
N GLY A 272 -0.24 12.05 -3.49
CA GLY A 272 -0.41 11.73 -2.07
C GLY A 272 0.48 10.55 -1.69
N PHE A 273 0.92 10.51 -0.43
CA PHE A 273 1.61 9.35 0.12
C PHE A 273 1.13 9.12 1.55
N GLY A 274 0.34 8.07 1.72
CA GLY A 274 -0.38 7.79 2.96
C GLY A 274 0.39 6.85 3.88
N SER A 275 -0.04 6.80 5.14
CA SER A 275 0.42 5.80 6.12
C SER A 275 -0.70 4.79 6.36
N PHE A 276 -0.32 3.51 6.36
CA PHE A 276 -1.22 2.39 6.62
C PHE A 276 -0.53 1.32 7.44
N ASN A 277 -1.06 1.03 8.61
CA ASN A 277 -0.47 0.15 9.60
C ASN A 277 -1.40 -1.00 9.99
N LYS A 278 -0.77 -2.12 10.36
CA LYS A 278 -1.40 -3.35 10.80
C LYS A 278 -1.12 -3.59 12.26
N VAL A 279 -2.14 -4.05 12.97
CA VAL A 279 -1.99 -4.56 14.34
C VAL A 279 -2.53 -5.98 14.38
N PHE A 280 -1.63 -6.94 14.57
CA PHE A 280 -1.98 -8.33 14.84
C PHE A 280 -2.11 -8.52 16.34
N LEU A 281 -3.18 -9.19 16.77
CA LEU A 281 -3.51 -9.43 18.17
C LEU A 281 -3.70 -10.93 18.39
N GLU A 282 -2.85 -11.52 19.21
CA GLU A 282 -3.02 -12.87 19.71
C GLU A 282 -3.65 -12.85 21.11
N PHE A 283 -4.64 -13.70 21.35
CA PHE A 283 -5.22 -13.91 22.68
C PHE A 283 -5.07 -15.36 23.14
N GLU A 284 -5.10 -15.59 24.45
CA GLU A 284 -5.10 -16.95 25.02
C GLU A 284 -6.37 -17.72 24.66
N GLU A 285 -7.51 -17.02 24.66
CA GLU A 285 -8.81 -17.55 24.30
C GLU A 285 -9.42 -16.67 23.20
N PRO A 286 -10.28 -17.23 22.31
CA PRO A 286 -11.03 -16.44 21.34
C PRO A 286 -11.78 -15.29 21.99
N LEU A 287 -11.89 -14.17 21.27
CA LEU A 287 -12.68 -13.04 21.72
C LEU A 287 -14.14 -13.46 21.93
N PRO A 288 -14.83 -12.95 22.97
CA PRO A 288 -16.13 -13.48 23.41
C PRO A 288 -17.26 -13.24 22.40
N PHE A 289 -17.01 -12.36 21.42
CA PHE A 289 -17.91 -11.97 20.35
C PHE A 289 -17.49 -12.55 19.00
N ASP A 290 -16.60 -13.55 18.98
CA ASP A 290 -16.36 -14.43 17.82
C ASP A 290 -17.64 -15.27 17.60
N LEU A 291 -18.69 -14.55 17.19
CA LEU A 291 -20.06 -14.96 17.03
C LEU A 291 -20.13 -15.66 15.68
N ASP A 292 -20.36 -16.97 15.75
CA ASP A 292 -20.50 -17.90 14.65
C ASP A 292 -19.22 -18.22 13.85
N ARG A 293 -18.60 -19.32 14.27
CA ARG A 293 -17.66 -20.16 13.49
C ARG A 293 -18.19 -20.61 12.12
N THR A 294 -19.45 -20.31 11.80
CA THR A 294 -20.15 -20.58 10.54
C THR A 294 -20.22 -19.37 9.61
N SER A 295 -19.88 -18.16 10.07
CA SER A 295 -19.80 -16.99 9.19
C SER A 295 -18.74 -17.24 8.11
N THR A 296 -19.14 -17.02 6.85
CA THR A 296 -18.24 -17.02 5.70
C THR A 296 -17.59 -15.66 5.49
N SER A 297 -18.09 -14.60 6.15
CA SER A 297 -17.48 -13.27 6.09
C SER A 297 -16.15 -13.26 6.80
N ILE A 298 -15.19 -12.61 6.14
CA ILE A 298 -13.80 -12.57 6.57
C ILE A 298 -13.45 -11.19 7.16
N SER A 299 -14.19 -10.17 6.74
CA SER A 299 -14.02 -8.77 7.15
C SER A 299 -15.24 -8.27 7.93
N ASP A 300 -15.11 -8.14 9.25
CA ASP A 300 -16.16 -7.55 10.08
C ASP A 300 -15.87 -6.07 10.34
N PHE A 301 -16.88 -5.23 10.12
CA PHE A 301 -16.83 -3.80 10.38
C PHE A 301 -17.82 -3.41 11.47
N TYR A 302 -17.32 -2.80 12.54
CA TYR A 302 -18.11 -2.37 13.68
C TYR A 302 -18.21 -0.85 13.69
N TRP A 303 -19.44 -0.35 13.70
CA TRP A 303 -19.70 1.08 13.80
C TRP A 303 -19.73 1.52 15.25
N GLN A 304 -18.97 2.54 15.59
CA GLN A 304 -18.91 3.11 16.92
C GLN A 304 -18.88 4.62 16.80
N ASP A 305 -19.88 5.32 17.35
CA ASP A 305 -19.90 6.80 17.50
C ASP A 305 -19.28 7.59 16.31
N GLY A 306 -19.68 7.28 15.08
CA GLY A 306 -19.22 7.99 13.88
C GLY A 306 -17.91 7.50 13.26
N HIS A 307 -17.41 6.32 13.63
CA HIS A 307 -16.24 5.68 13.01
C HIS A 307 -16.50 4.18 12.80
N TRP A 308 -15.99 3.64 11.70
CA TRP A 308 -15.92 2.19 11.48
C TRP A 308 -14.53 1.70 11.82
N PHE A 309 -14.43 0.60 12.56
CA PHE A 309 -13.18 -0.16 12.67
C PHE A 309 -13.37 -1.56 12.11
N ASN A 310 -12.30 -2.10 11.54
CA ASN A 310 -12.27 -3.46 11.03
C ASN A 310 -11.71 -4.42 12.08
N LEU A 311 -12.15 -5.67 12.02
CA LEU A 311 -11.54 -6.77 12.75
C LEU A 311 -11.58 -8.01 11.86
N LEU A 312 -10.41 -8.43 11.37
CA LEU A 312 -10.28 -9.63 10.56
C LEU A 312 -9.94 -10.81 11.47
N ASN A 313 -10.74 -11.88 11.40
CA ASN A 313 -10.46 -13.10 12.14
C ASN A 313 -9.52 -14.01 11.34
N LEU A 314 -8.26 -14.10 11.78
CA LEU A 314 -7.23 -14.91 11.14
C LEU A 314 -7.05 -16.27 11.84
N THR A 315 -7.94 -16.66 12.75
CA THR A 315 -7.82 -17.88 13.56
C THR A 315 -7.71 -19.14 12.72
N LYS A 316 -8.43 -19.22 11.59
CA LYS A 316 -8.34 -20.37 10.67
C LYS A 316 -6.98 -20.47 9.96
N ILE A 317 -6.30 -19.35 9.74
CA ILE A 317 -4.99 -19.30 9.06
C ILE A 317 -3.87 -19.66 10.03
N TYR A 318 -3.90 -19.07 11.23
CA TYR A 318 -2.86 -19.23 12.25
C TYR A 318 -3.13 -20.36 13.25
N ASN A 319 -4.28 -21.03 13.17
CA ASN A 319 -4.71 -22.08 14.11
C ASN A 319 -4.60 -21.70 15.60
N LYS A 320 -4.78 -20.40 15.90
CA LYS A 320 -4.78 -19.80 17.24
C LYS A 320 -5.62 -18.51 17.23
N PRO A 321 -6.16 -18.03 18.37
CA PRO A 321 -6.94 -16.79 18.43
C PRO A 321 -6.12 -15.60 17.96
N MET A 322 -6.26 -15.25 16.68
CA MET A 322 -5.45 -14.27 15.97
C MET A 322 -6.37 -13.33 15.20
N TYR A 323 -6.21 -12.04 15.45
CA TYR A 323 -7.01 -11.00 14.83
C TYR A 323 -6.12 -9.95 14.20
N LEU A 324 -6.59 -9.33 13.12
CA LEU A 324 -5.90 -8.24 12.43
C LEU A 324 -6.80 -7.02 12.36
N MET A 325 -6.27 -5.88 12.78
CA MET A 325 -6.87 -4.56 12.57
C MET A 325 -6.00 -3.74 11.64
N LEU A 326 -6.64 -2.92 10.81
CA LEU A 326 -6.01 -2.13 9.76
C LEU A 326 -6.30 -0.66 10.02
N PHE A 327 -5.27 0.18 9.93
CA PHE A 327 -5.36 1.60 10.26
C PHE A 327 -4.74 2.41 9.15
N GLY A 328 -5.49 3.37 8.61
CA GLY A 328 -5.00 4.35 7.65
C GLY A 328 -5.22 5.78 8.13
N GLY A 329 -4.72 6.74 7.35
CA GLY A 329 -4.93 8.17 7.62
C GLY A 329 -4.43 8.59 9.01
N THR A 330 -5.14 9.50 9.66
CA THR A 330 -4.77 10.05 10.98
C THR A 330 -4.56 8.96 12.04
N GLN A 331 -5.32 7.85 11.99
CA GLN A 331 -5.16 6.76 12.97
C GLN A 331 -3.82 6.02 12.78
N SER A 332 -3.40 5.83 11.52
CA SER A 332 -2.08 5.25 11.22
C SER A 332 -0.94 6.18 11.67
N GLU A 333 -1.08 7.49 11.45
CA GLU A 333 -0.11 8.49 11.89
C GLU A 333 0.07 8.52 13.42
N TYR A 334 -1.01 8.29 14.17
CA TYR A 334 -0.91 8.09 15.62
C TYR A 334 -0.09 6.85 15.95
N ILE A 335 -0.38 5.71 15.32
CA ILE A 335 0.34 4.44 15.54
C ILE A 335 1.83 4.55 15.23
N ASP A 336 2.20 5.30 14.18
CA ASP A 336 3.60 5.52 13.79
C ASP A 336 4.44 6.14 14.91
N HIS A 337 3.81 6.91 15.81
CA HIS A 337 4.49 7.64 16.89
C HIS A 337 4.18 7.12 18.30
N ALA A 338 3.16 6.28 18.45
CA ALA A 338 2.72 5.73 19.72
C ALA A 338 3.54 4.49 20.13
N THR A 339 3.71 4.30 21.43
CA THR A 339 4.25 3.06 22.02
C THR A 339 3.26 1.90 21.87
N ASP A 340 3.74 0.65 21.95
CA ASP A 340 2.86 -0.53 21.84
C ASP A 340 1.72 -0.53 22.89
N ALA A 341 2.01 -0.04 24.10
CA ALA A 341 1.02 0.09 25.18
C ALA A 341 -0.06 1.14 24.87
N GLU A 342 0.33 2.26 24.25
CA GLU A 342 -0.60 3.31 23.82
C GLU A 342 -1.50 2.83 22.69
N VAL A 343 -0.94 2.14 21.69
CA VAL A 343 -1.70 1.53 20.59
C VAL A 343 -2.67 0.49 21.12
N TRP A 344 -2.22 -0.40 22.02
CA TRP A 344 -3.12 -1.37 22.65
C TRP A 344 -4.23 -0.68 23.44
N ASN A 345 -3.91 0.33 24.25
CA ASN A 345 -4.94 1.05 25.01
C ASN A 345 -5.97 1.73 24.09
N PHE A 346 -5.53 2.31 22.96
CA PHE A 346 -6.42 2.88 21.95
C PHE A 346 -7.39 1.80 21.40
N ILE A 347 -6.87 0.65 20.99
CA ILE A 347 -7.67 -0.48 20.48
C ILE A 347 -8.61 -1.03 21.56
N TYR A 348 -8.09 -1.29 22.76
CA TYR A 348 -8.84 -1.82 23.88
C TYR A 348 -10.03 -0.93 24.24
N GLN A 349 -9.85 0.39 24.23
CA GLN A 349 -10.95 1.33 24.48
C GLN A 349 -12.03 1.26 23.40
N GLY A 350 -11.67 1.03 22.14
CA GLY A 350 -12.64 0.78 21.08
C GLY A 350 -13.39 -0.54 21.29
N LEU A 351 -12.65 -1.64 21.42
CA LEU A 351 -13.23 -2.97 21.62
C LEU A 351 -14.15 -3.03 22.85
N ASN A 352 -13.76 -2.39 23.95
CA ASN A 352 -14.53 -2.41 25.21
C ASN A 352 -15.77 -1.49 25.20
N ARG A 353 -15.94 -0.63 24.17
CA ARG A 353 -17.21 0.09 23.96
C ARG A 353 -18.24 -0.78 23.23
N THR A 354 -17.78 -1.62 22.31
CA THR A 354 -18.64 -2.50 21.53
C THR A 354 -18.95 -3.82 22.24
N PHE A 355 -17.96 -4.36 22.95
CA PHE A 355 -18.01 -5.71 23.49
C PHE A 355 -17.67 -5.74 24.98
N SER A 356 -18.25 -6.72 25.67
CA SER A 356 -17.95 -6.99 27.09
C SER A 356 -16.90 -8.08 27.23
N ASN A 357 -16.20 -8.10 28.37
CA ASN A 357 -15.22 -9.13 28.73
C ASN A 357 -14.00 -9.24 27.80
N ILE A 358 -13.56 -8.10 27.23
CA ILE A 358 -12.29 -8.05 26.49
C ILE A 358 -11.11 -8.26 27.45
N PRO A 359 -10.16 -9.16 27.15
CA PRO A 359 -8.96 -9.30 27.95
C PRO A 359 -8.20 -7.98 28.08
N ASN A 360 -7.68 -7.66 29.27
CA ASN A 360 -6.98 -6.40 29.52
C ASN A 360 -5.66 -6.27 28.74
N THR A 361 -5.08 -7.37 28.29
CA THR A 361 -3.85 -7.43 27.49
C THR A 361 -3.94 -8.57 26.48
N PRO A 362 -3.46 -8.39 25.24
CA PRO A 362 -3.25 -9.51 24.33
C PRO A 362 -2.08 -10.36 24.84
N LYS A 363 -2.07 -11.63 24.44
CA LYS A 363 -0.94 -12.53 24.66
C LYS A 363 0.28 -12.11 23.85
N ASN A 364 0.04 -11.70 22.61
CA ASN A 364 1.06 -11.12 21.73
C ASN A 364 0.46 -10.01 20.87
N ILE A 365 1.27 -9.01 20.52
CA ILE A 365 0.87 -7.90 19.68
C ILE A 365 2.00 -7.56 18.70
N ILE A 366 1.68 -7.51 17.41
CA ILE A 366 2.62 -7.12 16.36
C ILE A 366 2.07 -5.85 15.70
N ILE A 367 2.86 -4.78 15.73
CA ILE A 367 2.45 -3.45 15.26
C ILE A 367 3.40 -2.98 14.18
N THR A 368 2.88 -2.63 13.01
CA THR A 368 3.68 -2.01 11.96
C THR A 368 3.69 -0.49 12.13
N ARG A 369 4.75 0.16 11.65
CA ARG A 369 4.94 1.62 11.71
C ARG A 369 5.57 2.12 10.41
N TRP A 370 4.85 1.99 9.31
CA TRP A 370 5.37 2.29 7.97
C TRP A 370 5.63 3.79 7.74
N GLY A 371 4.88 4.68 8.39
CA GLY A 371 5.15 6.12 8.36
C GLY A 371 6.43 6.50 9.11
N ALA A 372 6.79 5.75 10.15
CA ALA A 372 8.05 5.93 10.90
C ALA A 372 9.26 5.23 10.25
N ASP A 373 9.05 4.32 9.29
CA ASP A 373 10.13 3.63 8.59
C ASP A 373 10.94 4.61 7.73
N GLN A 374 12.22 4.81 8.09
CA GLN A 374 13.11 5.79 7.45
C GLN A 374 13.46 5.50 5.99
N GLN A 375 13.09 4.33 5.47
CA GLN A 375 13.28 3.92 4.07
C GLN A 375 11.96 3.78 3.31
N SER A 376 10.85 4.22 3.90
CA SER A 376 9.54 4.27 3.24
C SER A 376 8.82 5.59 3.48
N TYR A 377 8.77 6.06 4.73
CA TYR A 377 8.00 7.22 5.19
C TYR A 377 6.51 7.15 4.81
N GLY A 378 5.92 5.96 4.91
CA GLY A 378 4.53 5.69 4.56
C GLY A 378 4.36 4.33 3.89
N SER A 379 3.14 4.08 3.41
CA SER A 379 2.71 2.78 2.92
C SER A 379 2.45 2.79 1.42
N PHE A 380 1.65 3.70 0.86
CA PHE A 380 1.39 3.76 -0.58
C PHE A 380 0.85 5.12 -1.04
N SER A 381 0.92 5.37 -2.35
CA SER A 381 0.45 6.61 -2.95
C SER A 381 -1.07 6.65 -3.10
N PHE A 382 -1.64 7.86 -3.13
CA PHE A 382 -3.06 8.10 -3.34
C PHE A 382 -3.31 9.38 -4.15
N PRO A 383 -4.48 9.51 -4.81
CA PRO A 383 -4.82 10.72 -5.54
C PRO A 383 -5.30 11.83 -4.57
N THR A 384 -4.50 12.88 -4.39
CA THR A 384 -4.90 14.11 -3.66
C THR A 384 -5.93 14.92 -4.47
N PRO A 385 -6.55 15.98 -3.90
CA PRO A 385 -7.41 16.88 -4.66
C PRO A 385 -6.69 17.59 -5.83
N LEU A 386 -5.35 17.65 -5.78
CA LEU A 386 -4.48 18.22 -6.83
C LEU A 386 -4.03 17.18 -7.87
N HIS A 387 -4.34 15.90 -7.66
CA HIS A 387 -3.81 14.83 -8.50
C HIS A 387 -4.31 14.91 -9.94
N THR A 388 -3.38 14.78 -10.89
CA THR A 388 -3.68 14.67 -12.31
C THR A 388 -2.86 13.57 -12.97
N THR A 389 -3.34 13.04 -14.09
CA THR A 389 -2.60 12.05 -14.88
C THR A 389 -1.26 12.58 -15.40
N GLU A 390 -1.12 13.89 -15.59
CA GLU A 390 0.13 14.53 -16.02
C GLU A 390 1.23 14.47 -14.96
N LEU A 391 0.89 14.47 -13.66
CA LEU A 391 1.87 14.28 -12.59
C LEU A 391 2.55 12.91 -12.70
N VAL A 392 1.75 11.85 -12.84
CA VAL A 392 2.24 10.48 -12.98
C VAL A 392 2.99 10.29 -14.30
N LYS A 393 2.51 10.88 -15.40
CA LYS A 393 3.25 10.87 -16.68
C LYS A 393 4.59 11.57 -16.58
N THR A 394 4.67 12.68 -15.84
CA THR A 394 5.92 13.42 -15.62
C THR A 394 6.95 12.54 -14.91
N LEU A 395 6.56 11.83 -13.84
CA LEU A 395 7.46 10.91 -13.15
C LEU A 395 7.95 9.75 -14.04
N ASN A 396 7.13 9.31 -14.99
CA ASN A 396 7.47 8.25 -15.94
C ASN A 396 8.38 8.68 -17.11
N GLN A 397 8.70 9.96 -17.23
CA GLN A 397 9.61 10.46 -18.25
C GLN A 397 11.06 10.25 -17.79
N ALA A 398 11.93 9.95 -18.75
CA ALA A 398 13.36 9.86 -18.49
C ALA A 398 13.97 11.25 -18.46
N ILE A 399 14.92 11.48 -17.55
CA ILE A 399 15.76 12.67 -17.54
C ILE A 399 17.05 12.32 -18.26
N GLU A 400 17.30 13.01 -19.38
CA GLU A 400 18.48 12.84 -20.24
C GLU A 400 18.75 11.38 -20.67
N ASN A 401 17.71 10.55 -20.80
CA ASN A 401 17.79 9.10 -21.07
C ASN A 401 18.73 8.32 -20.12
N ARG A 402 19.00 8.87 -18.94
CA ARG A 402 19.93 8.28 -17.96
C ARG A 402 19.35 8.13 -16.57
N LEU A 403 18.38 8.95 -16.19
CA LEU A 403 17.69 8.83 -14.91
C LEU A 403 16.22 8.53 -15.14
N PHE A 404 15.75 7.44 -14.52
CA PHE A 404 14.39 6.92 -14.66
C PHE A 404 13.77 6.76 -13.27
N PHE A 405 12.47 6.96 -13.13
CA PHE A 405 11.71 6.60 -11.95
C PHE A 405 10.75 5.46 -12.26
N THR A 406 10.54 4.57 -11.29
CA THR A 406 9.50 3.55 -11.37
C THR A 406 9.04 3.13 -9.98
N GLY A 407 7.84 2.57 -9.88
CA GLY A 407 7.22 2.14 -8.63
C GLY A 407 5.71 2.29 -8.70
N GLU A 408 5.02 1.95 -7.60
CA GLU A 408 3.55 2.07 -7.57
C GLU A 408 3.07 3.51 -7.75
N HIS A 409 3.82 4.50 -7.26
CA HIS A 409 3.54 5.93 -7.43
C HIS A 409 3.73 6.44 -8.86
N CYS A 410 4.29 5.61 -9.75
CA CYS A 410 4.39 5.86 -11.18
C CYS A 410 3.31 5.09 -11.97
N SER A 411 2.41 4.36 -11.31
CA SER A 411 1.32 3.64 -11.98
C SER A 411 0.08 4.53 -12.12
N LEU A 412 -0.44 4.68 -13.34
CA LEU A 412 -1.68 5.44 -13.58
C LEU A 412 -2.94 4.69 -13.14
N LYS A 413 -2.96 3.37 -13.34
CA LYS A 413 -4.15 2.54 -13.16
C LYS A 413 -4.14 1.76 -11.85
N TYR A 414 -2.96 1.36 -11.39
CA TYR A 414 -2.79 0.42 -10.28
C TYR A 414 -1.92 1.05 -9.17
N ALA A 415 -2.14 2.33 -8.88
CA ALA A 415 -1.39 3.02 -7.82
C ALA A 415 -1.61 2.32 -6.47
N GLY A 416 -0.59 2.33 -5.61
CA GLY A 416 -0.64 1.70 -4.30
C GLY A 416 -0.54 0.17 -4.25
N THR A 417 -0.46 -0.53 -5.39
CA THR A 417 -0.43 -2.00 -5.41
C THR A 417 0.92 -2.60 -5.80
N VAL A 418 1.14 -3.87 -5.41
CA VAL A 418 2.32 -4.66 -5.81
C VAL A 418 2.36 -4.86 -7.32
N HIS A 419 1.23 -5.19 -7.94
CA HIS A 419 1.15 -5.40 -9.39
C HIS A 419 1.33 -4.09 -10.16
N GLY A 420 0.91 -2.94 -9.62
CA GLY A 420 1.19 -1.64 -10.21
C GLY A 420 2.66 -1.28 -10.23
N ALA A 421 3.37 -1.51 -9.12
CA ALA A 421 4.82 -1.36 -9.05
C ALA A 421 5.55 -2.29 -10.03
N TYR A 422 5.11 -3.55 -10.14
CA TYR A 422 5.69 -4.54 -11.05
C TYR A 422 5.47 -4.16 -12.52
N LEU A 423 4.24 -3.85 -12.92
CA LEU A 423 3.89 -3.51 -14.30
C LEU A 423 4.61 -2.24 -14.77
N ASN A 424 4.63 -1.19 -13.93
CA ASN A 424 5.33 0.03 -14.26
C ASN A 424 6.85 -0.19 -14.44
N ALA A 425 7.46 -1.07 -13.63
CA ALA A 425 8.85 -1.45 -13.79
C ALA A 425 9.12 -2.15 -15.14
N LEU A 426 8.20 -3.03 -15.58
CA LEU A 426 8.32 -3.68 -16.89
C LEU A 426 8.21 -2.69 -18.07
N GLU A 427 7.36 -1.66 -17.93
CA GLU A 427 7.22 -0.58 -18.92
C GLU A 427 8.48 0.27 -19.00
N VAL A 428 9.02 0.71 -17.87
CA VAL A 428 10.25 1.51 -17.81
C VAL A 428 11.45 0.72 -18.34
N SER A 429 11.55 -0.56 -17.99
CA SER A 429 12.60 -1.43 -18.52
C SER A 429 12.50 -1.57 -20.04
N GLN A 430 11.28 -1.68 -20.60
CA GLN A 430 11.10 -1.72 -22.05
C GLN A 430 11.60 -0.44 -22.72
N LYS A 431 11.28 0.74 -22.16
CA LYS A 431 11.75 2.03 -22.68
C LYS A 431 13.29 2.10 -22.71
N ILE A 432 13.96 1.56 -21.70
CA ILE A 432 15.44 1.51 -21.63
C ILE A 432 16.02 0.61 -22.74
N LEU A 433 15.40 -0.54 -23.01
CA LEU A 433 15.82 -1.47 -24.06
C LEU A 433 15.59 -0.90 -25.47
N ASP A 434 14.44 -0.24 -25.67
CA ASP A 434 14.10 0.39 -26.94
C ASP A 434 15.05 1.55 -27.29
N ASP A 435 15.54 2.30 -26.30
CA ASP A 435 16.57 3.34 -26.48
C ASP A 435 17.96 2.74 -26.78
N THR A 436 18.26 1.55 -26.25
CA THR A 436 19.55 0.87 -26.47
C THR A 436 19.65 0.24 -27.86
N THR A 437 18.53 -0.17 -28.44
CA THR A 437 18.46 -0.74 -29.80
C THR A 437 18.50 0.30 -30.92
N GLN A 438 18.35 1.59 -30.61
CA GLN A 438 18.41 2.70 -31.58
C GLN A 438 19.82 3.29 -31.75
N LYS A 439 20.82 2.81 -31.00
CA LYS A 439 22.24 3.14 -31.17
C LYS A 439 22.94 2.01 -31.91
#